data_AF-A0AAX3NBC8-F1
#
_entry.id   AF-A0AAX3NBC8-F1
#
_cell.length_a   1.000
_cell.length_b   1.000
_cell.length_c   1.000
_cell.angle_alpha   90.00
_cell.angle_beta   90.00
_cell.angle_gamma   90.00
#
_symmetry.space_group_name_H-M   'P 1'
#
loop_
_entity.id
_entity.type
_entity.pdbx_description
1 polymer ?
#
loop_
_entity_poly.entity_id
_entity_poly.type
_entity_poly.pdbx_seq_one_letter_code
_entity_poly.pdbx_strand_id
1 'polypeptide(L)'
;MMNENIPLSVERNAKGQITQVFFDDQHEKTTYEDLNENQNFVLTTGTPFQQAVWLELPKIPAGTTISYQEMAARVGSPKAQQAVGQALARNPLPVILPCHRVTRKDGSLGGFMGQEAAVDIKQSILNYEKSLDI
;
A
#
# COMPACT_ATOMS: atom_id res chain seq x y z
N MET A 1 -4.62 18.64 17.73
CA MET A 1 -3.23 18.81 17.26
C MET A 1 -2.38 17.71 17.87
N MET A 2 -2.15 16.62 17.14
CA MET A 2 -1.08 15.65 17.39
C MET A 2 -0.66 15.14 16.01
N ASN A 3 0.38 15.78 15.46
CA ASN A 3 1.15 15.23 14.35
C ASN A 3 2.19 14.32 15.00
N GLU A 4 1.90 13.04 15.12
CA GLU A 4 2.92 12.04 15.40
C GLU A 4 3.25 11.41 14.06
N ASN A 5 4.22 12.03 13.38
CA ASN A 5 4.85 11.43 12.21
C ASN A 5 5.34 10.05 12.64
N ILE A 6 4.91 9.00 11.94
CA ILE A 6 5.59 7.70 12.05
C ILE A 6 7.06 7.98 11.74
N PRO A 7 7.98 7.72 12.68
CA PRO A 7 9.39 7.95 12.43
C PRO A 7 9.84 7.10 11.26
N LEU A 8 10.23 7.77 10.18
CA LEU A 8 10.58 7.14 8.91
C LEU A 8 12.02 7.52 8.62
N SER A 9 12.91 6.53 8.73
CA SER A 9 14.35 6.71 8.54
C SER A 9 14.84 5.91 7.34
N VAL A 10 15.92 6.36 6.70
CA VAL A 10 16.43 5.75 5.46
C VAL A 10 17.95 5.61 5.52
N GLU A 11 18.44 4.45 5.12
CA GLU A 11 19.86 4.27 4.81
C GLU A 11 20.14 4.66 3.36
N ARG A 12 21.31 5.25 3.12
CA ARG A 12 21.75 5.67 1.80
C ARG A 12 23.14 5.15 1.50
N ASN A 13 23.39 4.77 0.25
CA ASN A 13 24.74 4.42 -0.20
C ASN A 13 25.62 5.68 -0.39
N ALA A 14 26.91 5.48 -0.70
CA ALA A 14 27.86 6.57 -0.95
C ALA A 14 27.48 7.50 -2.12
N LYS A 15 26.54 7.09 -2.99
CA LYS A 15 25.98 7.90 -4.08
C LYS A 15 24.69 8.64 -3.66
N GLY A 16 24.29 8.55 -2.39
CA GLY A 16 23.10 9.17 -1.84
C GLY A 16 21.78 8.45 -2.15
N GLN A 17 21.83 7.28 -2.79
CA GLN A 17 20.65 6.50 -3.14
C GLN A 17 20.13 5.75 -1.92
N ILE A 18 18.81 5.72 -1.72
CA ILE A 18 18.19 4.97 -0.64
C ILE A 18 18.42 3.48 -0.88
N THR A 19 18.99 2.79 0.12
CA THR A 19 19.22 1.34 0.09
C THR A 19 18.24 0.59 0.98
N GLN A 20 17.77 1.23 2.05
CA GLN A 20 16.84 0.63 3.00
C GLN A 20 15.97 1.71 3.65
N VAL A 21 14.73 1.36 4.00
CA VAL A 21 13.75 2.22 4.68
C VAL A 21 13.34 1.53 5.96
N PHE A 22 13.26 2.29 7.06
CA PHE A 22 12.87 1.82 8.38
C PHE A 22 11.66 2.62 8.85
N PHE A 23 10.76 1.97 9.59
CA PHE A 23 9.51 2.55 10.10
C PHE A 23 9.60 2.86 11.61
N ASP A 24 10.82 2.97 12.11
CA ASP A 24 11.18 3.38 13.45
C ASP A 24 12.45 4.26 13.40
N ASP A 25 12.69 5.02 14.47
CA ASP A 25 13.88 5.86 14.61
C ASP A 25 15.14 5.04 14.97
N GLN A 26 14.96 3.81 15.47
CA GLN A 26 16.04 2.99 16.01
C GLN A 26 16.76 2.15 14.94
N HIS A 27 16.26 2.17 13.70
CA HIS A 27 16.70 1.33 12.58
C HIS A 27 16.69 -0.16 12.95
N GLU A 28 15.74 -0.58 13.79
CA GLU A 28 15.61 -1.99 14.14
C GLU A 28 15.04 -2.76 12.95
N LYS A 29 15.76 -3.82 12.54
CA LYS A 29 15.29 -4.71 11.47
C LYS A 29 14.14 -5.53 12.02
N THR A 30 12.91 -5.12 11.71
CA THR A 30 11.73 -5.98 11.87
C THR A 30 11.68 -6.92 10.67
N THR A 31 11.74 -8.23 10.90
CA THR A 31 11.57 -9.24 9.85
C THR A 31 10.09 -9.43 9.50
N TYR A 32 9.82 -10.10 8.37
CA TYR A 32 8.44 -10.45 8.01
C TYR A 32 7.80 -11.36 9.06
N GLU A 33 8.62 -12.21 9.68
CA GLU A 33 8.25 -13.09 10.80
C GLU A 33 7.89 -12.29 12.06
N ASP A 34 8.65 -11.24 12.38
CA ASP A 34 8.38 -10.36 13.54
C ASP A 34 7.06 -9.57 13.38
N LEU A 35 6.70 -9.20 12.14
CA LEU A 35 5.41 -8.57 11.81
C LEU A 35 4.24 -9.55 11.96
N ASN A 36 4.47 -10.83 11.68
CA ASN A 36 3.46 -11.88 11.80
C ASN A 36 3.20 -12.28 13.25
N GLU A 37 4.23 -12.32 14.11
CA GLU A 37 4.09 -12.69 15.52
C GLU A 37 3.48 -11.56 16.36
N ASN A 38 3.79 -10.29 16.05
CA ASN A 38 3.29 -9.16 16.84
C ASN A 38 1.94 -8.60 16.38
N GLN A 39 1.38 -9.01 15.24
CA GLN A 39 0.06 -8.64 14.67
C GLN A 39 -0.37 -7.16 14.74
N ASN A 40 0.47 -6.24 15.23
CA ASN A 40 0.12 -4.88 15.58
C ASN A 40 0.69 -3.93 14.55
N PHE A 41 0.40 -4.20 13.28
CA PHE A 41 0.31 -3.11 12.32
C PHE A 41 -0.94 -2.29 12.64
N VAL A 42 -0.80 -1.37 13.60
CA VAL A 42 -1.90 -0.50 14.02
C VAL A 42 -1.91 0.72 13.11
N LEU A 43 -2.89 0.77 12.22
CA LEU A 43 -3.23 2.00 11.52
C LEU A 43 -3.89 2.95 12.53
N THR A 44 -3.12 3.83 13.14
CA THR A 44 -3.60 4.84 14.10
C THR A 44 -4.37 5.98 13.44
N THR A 45 -4.46 5.98 12.11
CA THR A 45 -5.12 7.01 11.30
C THR A 45 -6.15 6.39 10.35
N GLY A 46 -6.99 7.24 9.76
CA GLY A 46 -8.02 6.86 8.80
C GLY A 46 -9.35 6.47 9.42
N THR A 47 -10.41 6.49 8.60
CA THR A 47 -11.73 6.01 9.02
C THR A 47 -11.76 4.48 9.09
N PRO A 48 -12.71 3.86 9.81
CA PRO A 48 -12.83 2.40 9.84
C PRO A 48 -12.91 1.76 8.44
N PHE A 49 -13.60 2.42 7.50
CA PHE A 49 -13.66 1.94 6.11
C PHE A 49 -12.31 2.04 5.40
N GLN A 50 -11.56 3.13 5.61
CA GLN A 50 -10.22 3.27 5.03
C GLN A 50 -9.28 2.19 5.56
N GLN A 51 -9.27 1.98 6.88
CA GLN A 51 -8.47 0.95 7.53
C GLN A 51 -8.84 -0.44 7.01
N ALA A 52 -10.13 -0.76 6.88
CA ALA A 52 -10.57 -2.03 6.31
C ALA A 52 -10.05 -2.25 4.87
N VAL A 53 -10.09 -1.22 4.01
CA VAL A 53 -9.52 -1.28 2.67
C VAL A 53 -8.00 -1.47 2.71
N TRP A 54 -7.31 -0.73 3.58
CA TRP A 54 -5.85 -0.79 3.68
C TRP A 54 -5.34 -2.14 4.18
N LEU A 55 -5.99 -2.72 5.20
CA LEU A 55 -5.64 -4.03 5.77
C LEU A 55 -5.98 -5.20 4.82
N GLU A 56 -6.83 -4.98 3.82
CA GLU A 56 -7.13 -5.98 2.80
C GLU A 56 -6.06 -6.00 1.68
N LEU A 57 -5.31 -4.92 1.47
CA LEU A 57 -4.32 -4.81 0.39
C LEU A 57 -3.20 -5.87 0.46
N PRO A 58 -2.57 -6.16 1.62
CA PRO A 58 -1.49 -7.15 1.68
C PRO A 58 -1.93 -8.56 1.30
N LYS A 59 -3.23 -8.86 1.33
CA LYS A 59 -3.79 -10.17 0.92
C LYS A 59 -3.83 -10.36 -0.59
N ILE A 60 -3.55 -9.32 -1.39
CA ILE A 60 -3.45 -9.42 -2.84
C ILE A 60 -2.02 -9.85 -3.18
N PRO A 61 -1.78 -11.04 -3.77
CA PRO A 61 -0.43 -11.51 -4.08
C PRO A 61 0.35 -10.55 -4.99
N ALA A 62 1.68 -10.50 -4.84
CA ALA A 62 2.55 -9.74 -5.72
C ALA A 62 2.36 -10.14 -7.19
N GLY A 63 2.41 -9.17 -8.09
CA GLY A 63 2.26 -9.40 -9.53
C GLY A 63 0.82 -9.64 -10.00
N THR A 64 -0.12 -9.82 -9.07
CA THR A 64 -1.56 -9.97 -9.35
C THR A 64 -2.32 -8.68 -9.08
N THR A 65 -3.53 -8.58 -9.66
CA THR A 65 -4.41 -7.44 -9.43
C THR A 65 -5.83 -7.88 -9.15
N ILE A 66 -6.56 -7.02 -8.43
CA ILE A 66 -8.01 -7.11 -8.27
C ILE A 66 -8.67 -5.79 -8.66
N SER A 67 -9.97 -5.84 -8.97
CA SER A 67 -10.71 -4.62 -9.31
C SER A 67 -11.14 -3.83 -8.07
N TYR A 68 -11.43 -2.53 -8.22
CA TYR A 68 -12.11 -1.76 -7.17
C TYR A 68 -13.45 -2.39 -6.72
N GLN A 69 -14.16 -3.06 -7.63
CA GLN A 69 -15.39 -3.80 -7.33
C GLN A 69 -15.12 -5.00 -6.43
N GLU A 70 -14.09 -5.76 -6.74
CA GLU A 70 -13.67 -6.92 -5.94
C GLU A 70 -13.22 -6.48 -4.55
N MET A 71 -12.39 -5.43 -4.45
CA MET A 71 -11.99 -4.87 -3.17
C MET A 71 -13.20 -4.42 -2.33
N ALA A 72 -14.16 -3.72 -2.96
CA ALA A 72 -15.38 -3.29 -2.28
C ALA A 72 -16.19 -4.47 -1.73
N ALA A 73 -16.24 -5.60 -2.46
CA ALA A 73 -16.89 -6.81 -1.99
C ALA A 73 -16.15 -7.45 -0.80
N ARG A 74 -14.81 -7.52 -0.85
CA ARG A 74 -13.98 -8.09 0.23
C ARG A 74 -14.12 -7.34 1.55
N VAL A 75 -14.26 -6.01 1.50
CA VAL A 75 -14.50 -5.18 2.70
C VAL A 75 -15.98 -5.10 3.11
N GLY A 76 -16.83 -5.99 2.58
CA GLY A 76 -18.24 -6.10 2.97
C GLY A 76 -19.15 -4.97 2.46
N SER A 77 -18.67 -4.17 1.50
CA SER A 77 -19.42 -3.03 0.93
C SER A 77 -19.45 -3.06 -0.61
N PRO A 78 -20.11 -4.03 -1.26
CA PRO A 78 -19.98 -4.30 -2.71
C PRO A 78 -20.33 -3.14 -3.66
N LYS A 79 -21.04 -2.11 -3.17
CA LYS A 79 -21.43 -0.90 -3.92
C LYS A 79 -20.50 0.30 -3.69
N ALA A 80 -19.40 0.12 -2.94
CA ALA A 80 -18.55 1.20 -2.48
C ALA A 80 -17.28 1.41 -3.33
N GLN A 81 -17.30 1.13 -4.63
CA GLN A 81 -16.11 1.19 -5.50
C GLN A 81 -15.44 2.58 -5.50
N GLN A 82 -16.25 3.64 -5.55
CA GLN A 82 -15.74 5.01 -5.50
C GLN A 82 -15.10 5.33 -4.13
N ALA A 83 -15.71 4.87 -3.04
CA ALA A 83 -15.16 5.04 -1.70
C ALA A 83 -13.86 4.25 -1.52
N VAL A 84 -13.75 3.05 -2.09
CA VAL A 84 -12.48 2.30 -2.16
C VAL A 84 -11.41 3.12 -2.87
N GLY A 85 -11.72 3.69 -4.05
CA GLY A 85 -10.77 4.56 -4.76
C GLY A 85 -10.28 5.74 -3.90
N GLN A 86 -11.19 6.39 -3.16
CA GLN A 86 -10.86 7.47 -2.25
C GLN A 86 -10.05 7.02 -1.02
N ALA A 87 -10.28 5.81 -0.52
CA ALA A 87 -9.49 5.23 0.57
C ALA A 87 -8.07 4.91 0.09
N LEU A 88 -7.92 4.32 -1.10
CA LEU A 88 -6.63 4.01 -1.70
C LEU A 88 -5.82 5.27 -2.04
N ALA A 89 -6.49 6.35 -2.45
CA ALA A 89 -5.86 7.65 -2.68
C ALA A 89 -5.26 8.26 -1.39
N ARG A 90 -5.78 7.87 -0.22
CA ARG A 90 -5.32 8.33 1.11
C ARG A 90 -4.47 7.29 1.82
N ASN A 91 -4.01 6.25 1.11
CA ASN A 91 -3.14 5.23 1.69
C ASN A 91 -1.89 5.90 2.31
N PRO A 92 -1.65 5.76 3.63
CA PRO A 92 -0.54 6.41 4.30
C PRO A 92 0.82 5.81 3.92
N LEU A 93 0.85 4.57 3.44
CA LEU A 93 2.08 3.84 3.13
C LEU A 93 1.98 3.17 1.76
N PRO A 94 2.04 3.93 0.65
CA PRO A 94 2.07 3.37 -0.71
C PRO A 94 3.20 2.35 -0.87
N VAL A 95 3.03 1.38 -1.76
CA VAL A 95 3.93 0.23 -1.98
C VAL A 95 3.90 -0.81 -0.86
N ILE A 96 4.08 -0.39 0.40
CA ILE A 96 4.02 -1.27 1.58
C ILE A 96 2.60 -1.81 1.78
N LEU A 97 1.61 -0.92 1.77
CA LEU A 97 0.22 -1.25 1.56
C LEU A 97 -0.01 -1.17 0.04
N PRO A 98 -0.08 -2.31 -0.68
CA PRO A 98 0.14 -2.35 -2.12
C PRO A 98 -1.08 -1.87 -2.94
N CYS A 99 -1.45 -0.59 -2.81
CA CYS A 99 -2.59 0.00 -3.49
C CYS A 99 -2.44 0.04 -5.02
N HIS A 100 -1.22 -0.14 -5.54
CA HIS A 100 -0.96 -0.30 -6.97
C HIS A 100 -1.57 -1.59 -7.56
N ARG A 101 -1.87 -2.60 -6.73
CA ARG A 101 -2.50 -3.87 -7.14
C ARG A 101 -4.03 -3.78 -7.34
N VAL A 102 -4.64 -2.62 -7.11
CA VAL A 102 -6.09 -2.40 -7.34
C VAL A 102 -6.31 -1.61 -8.63
N THR A 103 -7.08 -2.16 -9.56
CA THR A 103 -7.29 -1.62 -10.92
C THR A 103 -8.76 -1.41 -11.25
N ARG A 104 -9.03 -0.79 -12.41
CA ARG A 104 -10.38 -0.75 -12.98
C ARG A 104 -10.81 -2.15 -13.42
N LYS A 105 -12.12 -2.34 -13.64
CA LYS A 105 -12.71 -3.65 -13.97
C LYS A 105 -12.21 -4.21 -15.31
N ASP A 106 -11.87 -3.33 -16.25
CA ASP A 106 -11.29 -3.67 -17.56
C ASP A 106 -9.78 -3.94 -17.51
N GLY A 107 -9.18 -3.91 -16.31
CA GLY A 107 -7.74 -4.10 -16.11
C GLY A 107 -6.90 -2.84 -16.32
N SER A 108 -7.49 -1.74 -16.78
CA SER A 108 -6.76 -0.47 -16.91
C SER A 108 -6.43 0.13 -15.54
N LEU A 109 -5.33 0.88 -15.48
CA LEU A 109 -4.90 1.52 -14.25
C LEU A 109 -5.72 2.79 -13.99
N GLY A 110 -6.22 2.93 -12.76
CA GLY A 110 -6.61 4.24 -12.22
C GLY A 110 -5.42 4.92 -11.56
N GLY A 111 -5.56 6.20 -11.24
CA GLY A 111 -4.55 7.01 -10.54
C GLY A 111 -3.89 6.35 -9.33
N PHE A 112 -2.75 6.91 -8.94
CA PHE A 112 -1.91 6.40 -7.86
C PHE A 112 -1.66 7.51 -6.84
N MET A 113 -1.77 7.20 -5.55
CA MET A 113 -1.64 8.18 -4.46
C MET A 113 -2.53 9.43 -4.64
N GLY A 114 -3.71 9.25 -5.22
CA GLY A 114 -4.65 10.34 -5.53
C GLY A 114 -4.30 11.19 -6.76
N GLN A 115 -3.27 10.82 -7.52
CA GLN A 115 -2.79 11.55 -8.70
C GLN A 115 -2.91 10.69 -9.96
N GLU A 116 -3.66 11.17 -10.96
CA GLU A 116 -3.76 10.50 -12.26
C GLU A 116 -2.42 10.53 -13.02
N ALA A 117 -1.62 11.58 -12.85
CA ALA A 117 -0.28 11.68 -13.44
C ALA A 117 0.73 10.65 -12.89
N ALA A 118 0.43 9.97 -11.78
CA ALA A 118 1.29 8.97 -11.16
C ALA A 118 1.00 7.53 -11.63
N VAL A 119 0.17 7.34 -12.66
CA VAL A 119 -0.15 6.01 -13.23
C VAL A 119 1.11 5.27 -13.69
N ASP A 120 2.12 5.97 -14.22
CA ASP A 120 3.36 5.34 -14.69
C ASP A 120 4.16 4.69 -13.54
N ILE A 121 4.11 5.28 -12.34
CA ILE A 121 4.73 4.72 -11.13
C ILE A 121 4.02 3.41 -10.77
N LYS A 122 2.68 3.44 -10.74
CA LYS A 122 1.85 2.26 -10.47
C LYS A 122 2.14 1.13 -11.47
N GLN A 123 2.25 1.45 -12.75
CA GLN A 123 2.58 0.50 -13.80
C GLN A 123 3.98 -0.09 -13.60
N SER A 124 4.96 0.75 -13.27
CA SER A 124 6.36 0.34 -13.07
C SER A 124 6.50 -0.64 -11.91
N ILE A 125 5.85 -0.36 -10.78
CA ILE A 125 5.86 -1.25 -9.61
C ILE A 125 5.20 -2.59 -9.97
N LEU A 126 4.03 -2.57 -10.62
CA LEU A 126 3.34 -3.80 -11.00
C LEU A 126 4.15 -4.65 -11.99
N ASN A 127 4.84 -4.01 -12.93
CA ASN A 127 5.73 -4.70 -13.87
C ASN A 127 6.92 -5.33 -13.15
N TYR A 128 7.51 -4.63 -12.18
CA TYR A 128 8.57 -5.17 -11.35
C TYR A 128 8.10 -6.39 -10.59
N GLU A 129 6.94 -6.33 -9.92
CA GLU A 129 6.39 -7.48 -9.20
C GLU A 129 6.15 -8.69 -10.12
N LYS A 130 5.66 -8.47 -11.34
CA LYS A 130 5.47 -9.54 -12.33
C LYS A 130 6.77 -10.14 -12.86
N SER A 131 7.89 -9.44 -12.69
CA SER A 131 9.22 -9.95 -13.06
C SER A 131 9.89 -10.73 -11.94
N LEU A 132 9.32 -10.71 -10.73
CA LEU A 132 9.80 -11.52 -9.61
C LEU A 132 9.35 -12.97 -9.83
N ASP A 133 10.29 -13.90 -9.70
CA ASP A 133 10.05 -15.36 -9.77
C ASP A 133 9.64 -15.87 -8.38
N ILE A 134 8.47 -15.43 -7.91
CA ILE A 134 7.92 -15.71 -6.57
C ILE A 134 6.48 -16.22 -6.62
#